data_AF-A0A838EJB2-F1
#
_entry.id   AF-A0A838EJB2-F1
#
_cell.length_a   1.000
_cell.length_b   1.000
_cell.length_c   1.000
_cell.angle_alpha   90.00
_cell.angle_beta   90.00
_cell.angle_gamma   90.00
#
_symmetry.space_group_name_H-M   'P 1'
#
loop_
_entity.id
_entity.type
_entity.pdbx_description
1 polymer ?
#
loop_
_entity_poly.entity_id
_entity_poly.type
_entity_poly.pdbx_seq_one_letter_code
_entity_poly.pdbx_strand_id
1 'polypeptide(L)'
;MFRNLKAVEIAEGALLADIAVLFQLIAIYLPIGGQVFRVLTFIVFTILVLRRGLYVGIMGLCVALFVVTIIVGTQSVIYLLLECMGGLFLGVTMKWRMPLLPLLLLGVTFGSLAFYGAIILSSLIFAVPLSTLVNVLHSTYITILSLINGLAAHAGLAGWWKQSMYPGVSSLADWAFRYWILAFYIGTWVVLCPIVFVIYVFTNSFVRLLGYDVRPLPRGKLLRRINRRSIRMALKWGILKGHRGG
;
A
#
# COMPACT_ATOMS: atom_id res chain seq x y z
N MET A 1 17.27 23.81 -10.83
CA MET A 1 18.38 24.14 -9.91
C MET A 1 18.99 22.83 -9.42
N PHE A 2 20.09 22.38 -10.03
CA PHE A 2 20.76 21.14 -9.61
C PHE A 2 21.43 21.40 -8.25
N ARG A 3 21.07 20.61 -7.25
CA ARG A 3 21.64 20.72 -5.90
C ARG A 3 22.97 19.96 -5.90
N ASN A 4 24.05 20.61 -5.46
CA ASN A 4 25.34 19.93 -5.28
C ASN A 4 25.20 18.86 -4.18
N LEU A 5 25.08 17.60 -4.61
CA LEU A 5 25.04 16.44 -3.71
C LEU A 5 26.45 16.19 -3.19
N LYS A 6 26.58 15.96 -1.88
CA LYS A 6 27.85 15.49 -1.31
C LYS A 6 28.05 14.03 -1.70
N ALA A 7 29.28 13.60 -1.95
CA ALA A 7 29.60 12.21 -2.33
C ALA A 7 29.01 11.16 -1.38
N VAL A 8 28.94 11.48 -0.07
CA VAL A 8 28.33 10.62 0.96
C VAL A 8 26.82 10.45 0.77
N GLU A 9 26.11 11.48 0.31
CA GLU A 9 24.66 11.40 0.05
C GLU A 9 24.35 10.50 -1.13
N ILE A 10 25.22 10.52 -2.15
CA ILE A 10 25.13 9.65 -3.32
C ILE A 10 25.41 8.20 -2.91
N ALA A 11 26.49 7.96 -2.14
CA ALA A 11 26.87 6.62 -1.69
C ALA A 11 25.78 5.97 -0.83
N GLU A 12 25.22 6.70 0.14
CA GLU A 12 24.12 6.17 0.96
C GLU A 12 22.82 6.00 0.17
N GLY A 13 22.54 6.91 -0.77
CA GLY A 13 21.37 6.81 -1.63
C GLY A 13 21.41 5.58 -2.52
N ALA A 14 22.58 5.32 -3.13
CA ALA A 14 22.83 4.12 -3.92
C ALA A 14 22.71 2.85 -3.07
N LEU A 15 23.35 2.82 -1.89
CA LEU A 15 23.31 1.65 -1.00
C LEU A 15 21.87 1.30 -0.55
N LEU A 16 21.06 2.30 -0.20
CA LEU A 16 19.66 2.05 0.18
C LEU A 16 18.80 1.65 -1.02
N ALA A 17 19.05 2.21 -2.21
CA ALA A 17 18.36 1.81 -3.43
C ALA A 17 18.67 0.34 -3.78
N ASP A 18 19.93 -0.08 -3.65
CA ASP A 18 20.35 -1.46 -3.89
C ASP A 18 19.69 -2.44 -2.90
N ILE A 19 19.59 -2.08 -1.62
CA ILE A 19 18.86 -2.88 -0.63
C ILE A 19 17.39 -3.02 -1.01
N ALA A 20 16.75 -1.94 -1.48
CA ALA A 20 15.37 -1.97 -1.91
C ALA A 20 15.17 -2.87 -3.14
N VAL A 21 16.07 -2.81 -4.12
CA VAL A 21 16.08 -3.72 -5.28
C VAL A 21 16.26 -5.17 -4.82
N LEU A 22 17.16 -5.44 -3.88
CA LEU A 22 17.41 -6.77 -3.36
C LEU A 22 16.16 -7.32 -2.63
N PHE A 23 15.49 -6.52 -1.80
CA PHE A 23 14.22 -6.90 -1.18
C PHE A 23 13.14 -7.16 -2.22
N GLN A 24 13.09 -6.39 -3.30
CA GLN A 24 12.16 -6.65 -4.39
C GLN A 24 12.42 -7.99 -5.06
N LEU A 25 13.68 -8.29 -5.38
CA LEU A 25 14.05 -9.57 -5.99
C LEU A 25 13.67 -10.73 -5.07
N ILE A 26 13.99 -10.64 -3.77
CA ILE A 26 13.55 -11.65 -2.79
C ILE A 26 12.03 -11.76 -2.78
N ALA A 27 11.29 -10.66 -2.79
CA ALA A 27 9.83 -10.67 -2.77
C ALA A 27 9.22 -11.36 -4.00
N ILE A 28 9.89 -11.30 -5.15
CA ILE A 28 9.45 -11.91 -6.40
C ILE A 28 9.77 -13.41 -6.42
N TYR A 29 10.98 -13.80 -5.99
CA TYR A 29 11.42 -15.18 -6.04
C TYR A 29 10.94 -16.04 -4.85
N LEU A 30 10.49 -15.42 -3.75
CA LEU A 30 10.04 -16.14 -2.56
C LEU A 30 8.50 -16.28 -2.53
N PRO A 31 7.93 -17.48 -2.77
CA PRO A 31 6.48 -17.66 -2.85
C PRO A 31 5.79 -17.48 -1.48
N ILE A 32 6.47 -17.85 -0.40
CA ILE A 32 5.97 -17.73 0.97
C ILE A 32 6.78 -16.65 1.68
N GLY A 33 6.13 -15.55 2.07
CA GLY A 33 6.75 -14.47 2.83
C GLY A 33 7.24 -13.27 2.01
N GLY A 34 7.14 -13.30 0.67
CA GLY A 34 7.50 -12.16 -0.19
C GLY A 34 6.78 -10.85 0.17
N GLN A 35 5.57 -10.93 0.74
CA GLN A 35 4.80 -9.78 1.21
C GLN A 35 5.52 -8.98 2.32
N VAL A 36 6.30 -9.64 3.17
CA VAL A 36 7.07 -8.96 4.23
C VAL A 36 8.16 -8.10 3.59
N PHE A 37 8.84 -8.61 2.57
CA PHE A 37 9.89 -7.89 1.85
C PHE A 37 9.34 -6.69 1.06
N ARG A 38 8.14 -6.79 0.49
CA ARG A 38 7.45 -5.63 -0.11
C ARG A 38 7.25 -4.50 0.88
N VAL A 39 6.80 -4.83 2.10
CA VAL A 39 6.66 -3.82 3.17
C VAL A 39 8.01 -3.24 3.59
N LEU A 40 9.08 -4.04 3.59
CA LEU A 40 10.44 -3.53 3.84
C LEU A 40 10.90 -2.55 2.75
N THR A 41 10.56 -2.79 1.48
CA THR A 41 10.84 -1.85 0.38
C THR A 41 10.23 -0.47 0.65
N PHE A 42 8.98 -0.41 1.10
CA PHE A 42 8.34 0.85 1.54
C PHE A 42 9.16 1.55 2.65
N ILE A 43 9.62 0.79 3.64
CA ILE A 43 10.38 1.32 4.78
C ILE A 43 11.72 1.89 4.32
N VAL A 44 12.45 1.17 3.46
CA VAL A 44 13.76 1.62 2.95
C VAL A 44 13.64 2.94 2.19
N PHE A 45 12.67 3.06 1.29
CA PHE A 45 12.41 4.32 0.59
C PHE A 45 11.93 5.44 1.52
N THR A 46 11.13 5.12 2.53
CA THR A 46 10.73 6.08 3.58
C THR A 46 11.95 6.64 4.30
N ILE A 47 12.86 5.76 4.74
CA ILE A 47 14.10 6.12 5.45
C ILE A 47 15.00 6.96 4.55
N LEU A 48 15.15 6.57 3.28
CA LEU A 48 15.95 7.29 2.29
C LEU A 48 15.49 8.76 2.19
N VAL A 49 14.19 9.00 2.10
CA VAL A 49 13.62 10.35 2.04
C VAL A 49 13.77 11.10 3.37
N LEU A 50 13.60 10.43 4.51
CA LEU A 50 13.79 11.05 5.82
C LEU A 50 15.24 11.49 6.03
N ARG A 51 16.21 10.66 5.63
CA ARG A 51 17.64 10.90 5.87
C ARG A 51 18.26 11.87 4.86
N ARG A 52 17.95 11.74 3.58
CA ARG A 52 18.63 12.48 2.49
C ARG A 52 17.71 13.40 1.69
N GLY A 53 16.39 13.27 1.87
CA GLY A 53 15.39 14.11 1.20
C GLY A 53 14.81 13.49 -0.06
N LEU A 54 13.80 14.17 -0.61
CA LEU A 54 13.00 13.65 -1.73
C LEU A 54 13.82 13.51 -3.03
N TYR A 55 14.75 14.44 -3.31
CA TYR A 55 15.55 14.40 -4.54
C TYR A 55 16.37 13.12 -4.67
N VAL A 56 17.10 12.74 -3.61
CA VAL A 56 17.87 11.48 -3.57
C VAL A 56 16.93 10.27 -3.64
N GLY A 57 15.75 10.36 -3.02
CA GLY A 57 14.72 9.33 -3.13
C GLY A 57 14.24 9.09 -4.57
N ILE A 58 13.99 10.17 -5.32
CA ILE A 58 13.58 10.09 -6.74
C ILE A 58 14.70 9.53 -7.60
N MET A 59 15.95 9.95 -7.39
CA MET A 59 17.10 9.38 -8.12
C MET A 59 17.25 7.88 -7.81
N GLY A 60 17.12 7.48 -6.55
CA GLY A 60 17.14 6.07 -6.14
C GLY A 60 16.00 5.26 -6.74
N LEU A 61 14.81 5.85 -6.86
CA LEU A 61 13.67 5.24 -7.55
C LEU A 61 14.00 4.98 -9.03
N CYS A 62 14.59 5.97 -9.73
CA CYS A 62 14.96 5.80 -11.14
C CYS A 62 15.98 4.67 -11.32
N VAL A 63 16.99 4.58 -10.45
CA VAL A 63 17.98 3.49 -10.49
C VAL A 63 17.32 2.15 -10.19
N ALA A 64 16.48 2.07 -9.15
CA ALA A 64 15.77 0.84 -8.80
C ALA A 64 14.86 0.34 -9.93
N LEU A 65 14.11 1.25 -10.57
CA LEU A 65 13.27 0.94 -11.73
C LEU A 65 14.12 0.43 -12.89
N PHE A 66 15.24 1.09 -13.20
CA PHE A 66 16.14 0.66 -14.27
C PHE A 66 16.69 -0.75 -14.03
N VAL A 67 17.24 -1.01 -12.85
CA VAL A 67 17.84 -2.30 -12.50
C VAL A 67 16.78 -3.42 -12.49
N VAL A 68 15.63 -3.20 -11.86
CA VAL A 68 14.57 -4.22 -11.81
C VAL A 68 13.98 -4.47 -13.20
N THR A 69 13.85 -3.45 -14.05
CA THR A 69 13.38 -3.64 -15.43
C THR A 69 14.34 -4.52 -16.22
N ILE A 70 15.65 -4.35 -16.05
CA ILE A 70 16.66 -5.17 -16.72
C ILE A 70 16.63 -6.62 -16.23
N ILE A 71 16.51 -6.84 -14.92
CA ILE A 71 16.63 -8.18 -14.32
C ILE A 71 15.33 -8.99 -14.46
N VAL A 72 14.19 -8.37 -14.13
CA VAL A 72 12.89 -9.07 -14.02
C VAL A 72 12.00 -8.83 -15.23
N GLY A 73 12.18 -7.71 -15.92
CA GLY A 73 11.33 -7.29 -17.04
C GLY A 73 10.27 -6.25 -16.66
N THR A 74 9.53 -5.81 -17.68
CA THR A 74 8.61 -4.66 -17.61
C THR A 74 7.36 -4.91 -16.76
N GLN A 75 6.94 -6.17 -16.61
CA GLN A 75 5.72 -6.51 -15.87
C GLN A 75 5.79 -6.12 -14.39
N SER A 76 6.98 -6.19 -13.78
CA SER A 76 7.19 -5.89 -12.37
C SER A 76 7.33 -4.40 -12.06
N VAL A 77 7.48 -3.57 -13.10
CA VAL A 77 7.73 -2.13 -12.98
C VAL A 77 6.56 -1.43 -12.30
N ILE A 78 5.32 -1.79 -12.65
CA ILE A 78 4.12 -1.17 -12.09
C ILE A 78 4.05 -1.40 -10.56
N TYR A 79 4.31 -2.64 -10.12
CA TYR A 79 4.30 -2.98 -8.70
C TYR A 79 5.41 -2.26 -7.94
N LEU A 80 6.65 -2.28 -8.46
CA LEU A 80 7.77 -1.58 -7.83
C LEU A 80 7.50 -0.07 -7.74
N LEU A 81 6.97 0.53 -8.81
CA LEU A 81 6.67 1.95 -8.86
C LEU A 81 5.63 2.32 -7.79
N LEU A 82 4.56 1.54 -7.64
CA LEU A 82 3.56 1.73 -6.58
C LEU A 82 4.18 1.64 -5.18
N GLU A 83 5.00 0.62 -4.93
CA GLU A 83 5.62 0.38 -3.62
C GLU A 83 6.62 1.50 -3.26
N CYS A 84 7.49 1.85 -4.20
CA CYS A 84 8.49 2.89 -4.00
C CYS A 84 7.86 4.29 -3.93
N MET A 85 6.89 4.63 -4.79
CA MET A 85 6.18 5.91 -4.69
C MET A 85 5.44 6.05 -3.36
N GLY A 86 4.82 4.97 -2.89
CA GLY A 86 4.17 4.97 -1.57
C GLY A 86 5.17 5.15 -0.43
N GLY A 87 6.37 4.56 -0.53
CA GLY A 87 7.48 4.81 0.40
C GLY A 87 7.98 6.25 0.37
N LEU A 88 8.15 6.83 -0.83
CA LEU A 88 8.52 8.23 -1.00
C LEU A 88 7.47 9.18 -0.40
N PHE A 89 6.19 8.91 -0.67
CA PHE A 89 5.06 9.66 -0.13
C PHE A 89 5.02 9.61 1.41
N LEU A 90 5.19 8.42 2.00
CA LEU A 90 5.29 8.27 3.46
C LEU A 90 6.50 9.02 4.02
N GLY A 91 7.65 8.95 3.36
CA GLY A 91 8.85 9.68 3.76
C GLY A 91 8.64 11.20 3.80
N VAL A 92 8.01 11.77 2.77
CA VAL A 92 7.70 13.22 2.72
C VAL A 92 6.69 13.61 3.79
N THR A 93 5.59 12.86 3.90
CA THR A 93 4.52 13.18 4.86
C THR A 93 4.97 13.06 6.32
N MET A 94 5.83 12.07 6.62
CA MET A 94 6.47 11.93 7.93
C MET A 94 7.48 13.04 8.20
N LYS A 95 8.28 13.45 7.20
CA LYS A 95 9.21 14.58 7.32
C LYS A 95 8.49 15.89 7.65
N TRP A 96 7.32 16.09 7.07
CA TRP A 96 6.46 17.25 7.33
C TRP A 96 5.53 17.11 8.54
N ARG A 97 5.64 16.01 9.31
CA ARG A 97 4.87 15.77 10.54
C ARG A 97 3.35 15.90 10.37
N MET A 98 2.84 15.55 9.18
CA MET A 98 1.41 15.68 8.87
C MET A 98 0.54 14.85 9.85
N PRO A 99 -0.68 15.33 10.19
CA PRO A 99 -1.60 14.54 10.99
C PRO A 99 -2.07 13.28 10.24
N LEU A 100 -2.53 12.27 10.99
CA LEU A 100 -2.94 10.98 10.42
C LEU A 100 -4.06 11.11 9.39
N LEU A 101 -5.09 11.92 9.69
CA LEU A 101 -6.29 12.01 8.86
C LEU A 101 -6.00 12.52 7.43
N PRO A 102 -5.30 13.65 7.22
CA PRO A 102 -4.94 14.07 5.86
C PRO A 102 -3.92 13.13 5.21
N LEU A 103 -3.02 12.49 5.96
CA LEU A 103 -2.11 11.49 5.40
C LEU A 103 -2.89 10.29 4.84
N LEU A 104 -3.89 9.81 5.57
CA LEU A 104 -4.71 8.67 5.16
C LEU A 104 -5.58 9.05 3.97
N LEU A 105 -6.24 10.22 4.01
CA LEU A 105 -7.02 10.71 2.87
C LEU A 105 -6.16 10.87 1.63
N LEU A 106 -5.03 11.57 1.71
CA LEU A 106 -4.13 11.76 0.56
C LEU A 106 -3.53 10.43 0.08
N GLY A 107 -3.12 9.56 0.99
CA GLY A 107 -2.58 8.25 0.62
C GLY A 107 -3.61 7.38 -0.11
N VAL A 108 -4.85 7.37 0.35
CA VAL A 108 -5.94 6.62 -0.28
C VAL A 108 -6.38 7.28 -1.59
N THR A 109 -6.47 8.61 -1.66
CA THR A 109 -6.82 9.33 -2.89
C THR A 109 -5.79 9.04 -3.99
N PHE A 110 -4.50 9.28 -3.70
CA PHE A 110 -3.42 9.08 -4.67
C PHE A 110 -3.21 7.60 -4.98
N GLY A 111 -3.33 6.71 -4.00
CA GLY A 111 -3.24 5.26 -4.22
C GLY A 111 -4.36 4.76 -5.11
N SER A 112 -5.60 5.18 -4.84
CA SER A 112 -6.76 4.82 -5.67
C SER A 112 -6.64 5.38 -7.08
N LEU A 113 -6.21 6.64 -7.22
CA LEU A 113 -6.01 7.28 -8.51
C LEU A 113 -4.89 6.61 -9.32
N ALA A 114 -3.78 6.24 -8.68
CA ALA A 114 -2.68 5.51 -9.32
C ALA A 114 -3.12 4.11 -9.78
N PHE A 115 -3.85 3.38 -8.94
CA PHE A 115 -4.38 2.07 -9.29
C PHE A 115 -5.40 2.15 -10.44
N TYR A 116 -6.31 3.12 -10.37
CA TYR A 116 -7.29 3.39 -11.42
C TYR A 116 -6.60 3.78 -12.74
N GLY A 117 -5.61 4.67 -12.68
CA GLY A 117 -4.80 5.06 -13.83
C GLY A 117 -4.03 3.89 -14.43
N ALA A 118 -3.49 2.99 -13.61
CA ALA A 118 -2.81 1.79 -14.08
C ALA A 118 -3.77 0.84 -14.82
N ILE A 119 -5.02 0.70 -14.35
CA ILE A 119 -6.04 -0.11 -15.04
C ILE A 119 -6.41 0.50 -16.39
N ILE A 120 -6.64 1.81 -16.45
CA ILE A 120 -6.94 2.51 -17.71
C ILE A 120 -5.76 2.35 -18.67
N LEU A 121 -4.54 2.61 -18.20
CA LEU A 121 -3.34 2.49 -19.03
C LEU A 121 -3.16 1.06 -19.56
N SER A 122 -3.35 0.06 -18.71
CA SER A 122 -3.34 -1.34 -19.11
C SER A 122 -4.41 -1.64 -20.16
N SER A 123 -5.64 -1.17 -19.96
CA SER A 123 -6.74 -1.34 -20.92
C SER A 123 -6.41 -0.71 -22.27
N LEU A 124 -5.78 0.46 -22.30
CA LEU A 124 -5.32 1.13 -23.52
C LEU A 124 -4.21 0.34 -24.22
N ILE A 125 -3.21 -0.17 -23.48
CA ILE A 125 -2.09 -0.92 -24.03
C ILE A 125 -2.56 -2.23 -24.66
N PHE A 126 -3.48 -2.94 -24.02
CA PHE A 126 -4.00 -4.23 -24.51
C PHE A 126 -5.19 -4.08 -25.47
N ALA A 127 -5.62 -2.85 -25.76
CA ALA A 127 -6.81 -2.55 -26.56
C ALA A 127 -8.07 -3.31 -26.10
N VAL A 128 -8.16 -3.65 -24.82
CA VAL A 128 -9.32 -4.34 -24.24
C VAL A 128 -10.32 -3.28 -23.78
N PRO A 129 -11.54 -3.24 -24.34
CA PRO A 129 -12.52 -2.24 -23.94
C PRO A 129 -12.96 -2.47 -22.50
N LEU A 130 -12.99 -1.39 -21.70
CA LEU A 130 -13.36 -1.42 -20.27
C LEU A 130 -14.75 -2.02 -20.02
N SER A 131 -15.66 -1.94 -20.99
CA SER A 131 -16.98 -2.59 -20.93
C SER A 131 -16.87 -4.10 -20.76
N THR A 132 -15.82 -4.74 -21.26
CA THR A 132 -15.57 -6.18 -21.07
C THR A 132 -15.37 -6.51 -19.60
N LEU A 133 -14.62 -5.68 -18.87
CA LEU A 133 -14.40 -5.87 -17.44
C LEU A 133 -15.72 -5.76 -16.66
N VAL A 134 -16.55 -4.77 -17.01
CA VAL A 134 -17.87 -4.58 -16.39
C VAL A 134 -18.79 -5.77 -16.67
N ASN A 135 -18.81 -6.27 -17.90
CA ASN A 135 -19.62 -7.43 -18.28
C ASN A 135 -19.17 -8.70 -17.54
N VAL A 136 -17.86 -8.93 -17.41
CA VAL A 136 -17.30 -10.05 -16.63
C VAL A 136 -17.67 -9.92 -15.15
N LEU A 137 -17.56 -8.72 -14.57
CA LEU A 137 -17.99 -8.44 -13.20
C LEU A 137 -19.48 -8.70 -13.00
N HIS A 138 -20.32 -8.28 -13.94
CA HIS A 138 -21.76 -8.49 -13.89
C HIS A 138 -22.14 -9.97 -13.96
N SER A 139 -21.54 -10.73 -14.88
CA SER A 139 -21.73 -12.19 -14.96
C SER A 139 -21.25 -12.90 -13.70
N THR A 140 -20.12 -12.46 -13.13
CA THR A 140 -19.59 -12.99 -11.86
C THR A 140 -20.55 -12.70 -10.71
N TYR A 141 -21.12 -11.50 -10.65
CA TYR A 141 -22.12 -11.11 -9.66
C TYR A 141 -23.37 -11.98 -9.73
N ILE A 142 -23.93 -12.22 -10.93
CA ILE A 142 -25.09 -13.10 -11.11
C ILE A 142 -24.76 -14.53 -10.64
N THR A 143 -23.55 -15.02 -10.93
CA THR A 143 -23.09 -16.35 -10.50
C THR A 143 -22.94 -16.44 -8.99
N ILE A 144 -22.42 -15.40 -8.32
CA ILE A 144 -22.34 -15.35 -6.86
C ILE A 144 -23.74 -15.31 -6.24
N LEU A 145 -24.65 -14.51 -6.80
CA LEU A 145 -26.03 -14.46 -6.33
C LEU A 145 -26.74 -15.81 -6.43
N SER A 146 -26.53 -16.55 -7.52
CA SER A 146 -27.13 -17.88 -7.68
C SER A 146 -26.58 -18.87 -6.65
N LEU A 147 -25.27 -18.82 -6.37
CA LEU A 147 -24.64 -19.61 -5.30
C LEU A 147 -25.19 -19.25 -3.92
N ILE A 148 -25.30 -17.97 -3.58
CA ILE A 148 -25.88 -17.53 -2.30
C ILE A 148 -27.33 -17.99 -2.17
N ASN A 149 -28.12 -17.89 -3.23
CA ASN A 149 -29.50 -18.36 -3.24
C ASN A 149 -29.57 -19.88 -3.04
N GLY A 150 -28.66 -20.65 -3.64
CA GLY A 150 -28.54 -22.10 -3.42
C GLY A 150 -28.18 -22.45 -1.98
N LEU A 151 -27.22 -21.74 -1.39
CA LEU A 151 -26.83 -21.92 0.01
C LEU A 151 -27.96 -21.53 0.98
N ALA A 152 -28.65 -20.42 0.70
CA ALA A 152 -29.80 -19.99 1.50
C ALA A 152 -30.96 -20.99 1.41
N ALA A 153 -31.20 -21.58 0.24
CA ALA A 153 -32.20 -22.65 0.08
C ALA A 153 -31.82 -23.90 0.88
N HIS A 154 -30.55 -24.31 0.85
CA HIS A 154 -30.08 -25.46 1.62
C HIS A 154 -30.19 -25.23 3.14
N ALA A 155 -30.00 -23.99 3.60
CA ALA A 155 -30.18 -23.61 5.00
C ALA A 155 -31.65 -23.35 5.40
N GLY A 156 -32.62 -23.49 4.49
CA GLY A 156 -34.04 -23.17 4.75
C GLY A 156 -34.35 -21.67 4.86
N LEU A 157 -33.38 -20.80 4.56
CA LEU A 157 -33.45 -19.33 4.68
C LEU A 157 -33.79 -18.62 3.36
N ALA A 158 -34.15 -19.35 2.31
CA ALA A 158 -34.42 -18.77 1.00
C ALA A 158 -35.53 -17.70 1.01
N GLY A 159 -36.59 -17.88 1.80
CA GLY A 159 -37.67 -16.90 1.93
C GLY A 159 -37.18 -15.58 2.51
N TRP A 160 -36.42 -15.65 3.61
CA TRP A 160 -35.82 -14.47 4.25
C TRP A 160 -34.81 -13.77 3.32
N TRP A 161 -33.95 -14.53 2.64
CA TRP A 161 -33.00 -13.97 1.67
C TRP A 161 -33.71 -13.19 0.57
N LYS A 162 -34.73 -13.78 -0.06
CA LYS A 162 -35.47 -13.16 -1.17
C LYS A 162 -36.27 -11.93 -0.74
N GLN A 163 -36.85 -11.93 0.46
CA GLN A 163 -37.71 -10.83 0.92
C GLN A 163 -36.92 -9.69 1.60
N SER A 164 -35.92 -10.01 2.42
CA SER A 164 -35.26 -9.00 3.26
C SER A 164 -33.95 -8.47 2.64
N MET A 165 -33.09 -9.35 2.13
CA MET A 165 -31.73 -8.95 1.72
C MET A 165 -31.59 -8.74 0.21
N TYR A 166 -32.19 -9.61 -0.61
CA TYR A 166 -32.02 -9.59 -2.06
C TYR A 166 -32.39 -8.24 -2.71
N PRO A 167 -33.53 -7.59 -2.39
CA PRO A 167 -33.88 -6.31 -3.01
C PRO A 167 -32.91 -5.17 -2.68
N GLY A 168 -32.36 -5.18 -1.47
CA GLY A 168 -31.36 -4.20 -1.05
C GLY A 168 -30.02 -4.43 -1.76
N VAL A 169 -29.60 -5.68 -1.90
CA VAL A 169 -28.36 -6.02 -2.62
C VAL A 169 -28.51 -5.75 -4.12
N SER A 170 -29.64 -6.09 -4.73
CA SER A 170 -29.88 -5.86 -6.15
C SER A 170 -29.95 -4.38 -6.51
N SER A 171 -30.67 -3.57 -5.71
CA SER A 171 -30.73 -2.12 -5.94
C SER A 171 -29.36 -1.45 -5.80
N LEU A 172 -28.56 -1.85 -4.81
CA LEU A 172 -27.20 -1.35 -4.65
C LEU A 172 -26.30 -1.77 -5.81
N ALA A 173 -26.43 -3.02 -6.28
CA ALA A 173 -25.68 -3.51 -7.43
C ALA A 173 -26.07 -2.79 -8.73
N ASP A 174 -27.36 -2.58 -9.00
CA ASP A 174 -27.83 -1.86 -10.18
C ASP A 174 -27.33 -0.41 -10.17
N TRP A 175 -27.35 0.24 -9.01
CA TRP A 175 -26.76 1.56 -8.83
C TRP A 175 -25.25 1.54 -9.07
N ALA A 176 -24.54 0.55 -8.53
CA ALA A 176 -23.10 0.40 -8.71
C ALA A 176 -22.71 0.14 -10.17
N PHE A 177 -23.47 -0.68 -10.91
CA PHE A 177 -23.22 -0.92 -12.34
C PHE A 177 -23.58 0.27 -13.21
N ARG A 178 -24.64 1.03 -12.87
CA ARG A 178 -24.99 2.27 -13.58
C ARG A 178 -23.90 3.33 -13.47
N TYR A 179 -23.29 3.46 -12.28
CA TYR A 179 -22.21 4.41 -12.02
C TYR A 179 -20.87 3.69 -11.78
N TRP A 180 -20.56 2.68 -12.60
CA TRP A 180 -19.46 1.75 -12.34
C TRP A 180 -18.08 2.42 -12.18
N ILE A 181 -17.80 3.50 -12.92
CA ILE A 181 -16.54 4.25 -12.77
C ILE A 181 -16.39 4.80 -11.35
N LEU A 182 -17.44 5.44 -10.85
CA LEU A 182 -17.45 6.07 -9.54
C LEU A 182 -17.55 5.02 -8.42
N ALA A 183 -18.38 4.01 -8.61
CA ALA A 183 -18.51 2.89 -7.68
C ALA A 183 -17.19 2.12 -7.53
N PHE A 184 -16.48 1.89 -8.64
CA PHE A 184 -15.17 1.25 -8.63
C PHE A 184 -14.14 2.09 -7.86
N TYR A 185 -14.06 3.39 -8.12
CA TYR A 185 -13.15 4.29 -7.41
C TYR A 185 -13.45 4.40 -5.90
N ILE A 186 -14.73 4.41 -5.51
CA ILE A 186 -15.11 4.38 -4.09
C ILE A 186 -14.80 3.01 -3.47
N GLY A 187 -15.02 1.92 -4.20
CA GLY A 187 -14.68 0.57 -3.77
C GLY A 187 -13.19 0.42 -3.49
N THR A 188 -12.33 0.92 -4.39
CA THR A 188 -10.87 0.93 -4.19
C THR A 188 -10.48 1.78 -2.99
N TRP A 189 -11.14 2.91 -2.76
CA TRP A 189 -10.96 3.73 -1.55
C TRP A 189 -11.21 2.95 -0.26
N VAL A 190 -12.35 2.25 -0.18
CA VAL A 190 -12.76 1.48 1.00
C VAL A 190 -11.75 0.35 1.26
N VAL A 191 -11.28 -0.34 0.21
CA VAL A 191 -10.29 -1.42 0.32
C VAL A 191 -8.91 -0.89 0.70
N LEU A 192 -8.47 0.24 0.13
CA LEU A 192 -7.15 0.81 0.38
C LEU A 192 -7.04 1.47 1.77
N CYS A 193 -8.14 1.99 2.32
CA CYS A 193 -8.15 2.63 3.64
C CYS A 193 -7.49 1.79 4.75
N PRO A 194 -7.91 0.53 5.02
CA PRO A 194 -7.26 -0.31 6.01
C PRO A 194 -5.82 -0.68 5.64
N ILE A 195 -5.52 -0.86 4.34
CA ILE A 195 -4.17 -1.21 3.86
C ILE A 195 -3.19 -0.07 4.13
N VAL A 196 -3.52 1.14 3.70
CA VAL A 196 -2.70 2.35 3.91
C VAL A 196 -2.51 2.60 5.41
N PHE A 197 -3.56 2.39 6.21
CA PHE A 197 -3.46 2.50 7.66
C PHE A 197 -2.46 1.50 8.25
N VAL A 198 -2.52 0.22 7.87
CA VAL A 198 -1.59 -0.82 8.34
C VAL A 198 -0.15 -0.50 7.93
N ILE A 199 0.08 -0.13 6.67
CA ILE A 199 1.40 0.26 6.17
C ILE A 199 1.93 1.45 6.96
N TYR A 200 1.12 2.49 7.19
CA TYR A 200 1.53 3.64 7.98
C TYR A 200 1.90 3.26 9.41
N VAL A 201 1.10 2.44 10.09
CA VAL A 201 1.38 1.99 11.47
C VAL A 201 2.70 1.22 11.52
N PHE A 202 2.94 0.34 10.56
CA PHE A 202 4.14 -0.49 10.50
C PHE A 202 5.38 0.37 10.21
N THR A 203 5.34 1.18 9.16
CA THR A 203 6.43 2.08 8.78
C THR A 203 6.77 3.07 9.91
N ASN A 204 5.76 3.68 10.54
CA ASN A 204 6.00 4.60 11.66
C ASN A 204 6.64 3.88 12.86
N SER A 205 6.26 2.62 13.12
CA SER A 205 6.85 1.83 14.20
C SER A 205 8.33 1.52 13.94
N PHE A 206 8.68 1.16 12.71
CA PHE A 206 10.07 0.88 12.31
C PHE A 206 10.95 2.12 12.32
N VAL A 207 10.46 3.22 11.73
CA VAL A 207 11.19 4.48 11.67
C VAL A 207 11.49 5.01 13.08
N ARG A 208 10.56 4.85 14.03
CA ARG A 208 10.80 5.20 15.44
C ARG A 208 11.77 4.26 16.14
N LEU A 209 11.75 2.96 15.80
CA LEU A 209 12.72 1.99 16.32
C LEU A 209 14.15 2.32 15.87
N LEU A 210 14.29 2.91 14.68
CA LEU A 210 15.55 3.44 14.15
C LEU A 210 15.95 4.80 14.75
N GLY A 211 15.18 5.35 15.70
CA GLY A 211 15.52 6.58 16.43
C GLY A 211 15.07 7.88 15.77
N TYR A 212 14.30 7.83 14.68
CA TYR A 212 13.76 9.05 14.06
C TYR A 212 12.59 9.63 14.86
N ASP A 213 12.62 10.95 15.09
CA ASP A 213 11.56 11.68 15.78
C ASP A 213 10.37 11.99 14.85
N VAL A 214 9.51 10.98 14.69
CA VAL A 214 8.26 11.04 13.93
C VAL A 214 7.06 11.15 14.86
N ARG A 215 6.01 11.86 14.40
CA ARG A 215 4.80 12.11 15.19
C ARG A 215 4.23 10.78 15.75
N PRO A 216 3.97 10.71 17.06
CA PRO A 216 3.49 9.48 17.67
C PRO A 216 2.10 9.13 17.14
N LEU A 217 1.86 7.84 16.94
CA LEU A 217 0.54 7.28 16.61
C LEU A 217 -0.53 7.83 17.57
N PRO A 218 -1.75 8.13 17.09
CA PRO A 218 -2.84 8.55 17.96
C PRO A 218 -3.05 7.54 19.10
N ARG A 219 -3.17 8.05 20.33
CA ARG A 219 -3.15 7.28 21.57
C ARG A 219 -4.46 6.48 21.78
N GLY A 220 -4.69 5.46 20.97
CA GLY A 220 -5.72 4.44 21.22
C GLY A 220 -5.23 3.37 22.21
N LYS A 221 -6.12 2.85 23.07
CA LYS A 221 -5.81 1.78 24.04
C LYS A 221 -5.22 0.52 23.36
N LEU A 222 -5.70 0.19 22.16
CA LEU A 222 -5.23 -0.96 21.36
C LEU A 222 -3.81 -0.76 20.81
N LEU A 223 -3.55 0.40 20.20
CA LEU A 223 -2.23 0.79 19.68
C LEU A 223 -1.17 0.88 20.78
N ARG A 224 -1.56 1.26 22.00
CA ARG A 224 -0.66 1.26 23.16
C ARG A 224 -0.21 -0.16 23.54
N ARG A 225 -1.04 -1.18 23.36
CA ARG A 225 -0.65 -2.59 23.62
C ARG A 225 0.34 -3.10 22.57
N ILE A 226 0.10 -2.80 21.29
CA ILE A 226 0.99 -3.19 20.19
C ILE A 226 2.35 -2.50 20.33
N ASN A 227 2.35 -1.18 20.57
CA ASN A 227 3.59 -0.41 20.74
C ASN A 227 4.39 -0.84 21.99
N ARG A 228 3.71 -1.21 23.09
CA ARG A 228 4.38 -1.77 24.27
C ARG A 228 4.96 -3.16 24.04
N ARG A 229 4.46 -3.94 23.08
CA ARG A 229 5.02 -5.24 22.71
C ARG A 229 6.23 -5.04 21.79
N SER A 230 6.15 -4.17 20.78
CA SER A 230 7.29 -3.88 19.90
C SER A 230 8.46 -3.26 20.66
N ILE A 231 8.23 -2.27 21.53
CA ILE A 231 9.29 -1.67 22.37
C ILE A 231 9.91 -2.70 23.32
N ARG A 232 9.10 -3.60 23.91
CA ARG A 232 9.63 -4.68 24.76
C ARG A 232 10.47 -5.67 23.98
N MET A 233 10.08 -6.03 22.76
CA MET A 233 10.90 -6.89 21.90
C MET A 233 12.19 -6.19 21.49
N ALA A 234 12.14 -4.89 21.12
CA ALA A 234 13.31 -4.10 20.76
C ALA A 234 14.32 -3.94 21.92
N LEU A 235 13.82 -3.75 23.15
CA LEU A 235 14.64 -3.73 24.37
C LEU A 235 15.22 -5.13 24.67
N LYS A 236 14.43 -6.19 24.50
CA LYS A 236 14.88 -7.57 24.71
C LYS A 236 15.95 -8.00 23.69
N TRP A 237 15.94 -7.40 22.50
CA TRP A 237 16.90 -7.64 21.43
C TRP A 237 18.11 -6.69 21.47
N GLY A 238 18.23 -5.83 22.49
CA GLY A 238 19.42 -5.00 22.70
C GLY A 238 19.60 -3.83 21.71
N ILE A 239 18.62 -3.55 20.86
CA ILE A 239 18.70 -2.52 19.81
C ILE A 239 18.56 -1.10 20.40
N LEU A 240 17.85 -0.95 21.51
CA LEU A 240 17.77 0.29 22.28
C LEU A 240 18.70 0.19 23.50
N LYS A 241 19.97 0.60 23.33
CA LYS A 241 20.78 0.99 24.49
C LYS A 241 20.11 2.20 25.12
N GLY A 242 19.44 1.98 26.25
CA GLY A 242 18.82 3.05 27.01
C GLY A 242 19.86 4.09 27.38
N HIS A 243 19.78 5.27 26.78
CA HIS A 243 20.28 6.47 27.42
C HIS A 243 19.38 6.73 28.65
N ARG A 244 19.76 6.14 29.78
CA ARG A 244 19.46 6.74 31.08
C ARG A 244 20.37 7.96 31.18
N GLY A 245 19.84 9.13 30.81
CA GLY A 245 20.34 10.39 31.33
C GLY A 245 20.05 10.43 32.84
N GLY A 246 21.04 10.90 33.60
CA GLY A 246 20.98 11.04 35.06
C GLY A 246 19.97 12.06 35.55
#